data_AF-A7A936-F1
#
_entry.id   AF-A7A936-F1
#
_cell.length_a   1.000
_cell.length_b   1.000
_cell.length_c   1.000
_cell.angle_alpha   90.00
_cell.angle_beta   90.00
_cell.angle_gamma   90.00
#
_symmetry.space_group_name_H-M   'P 1'
#
loop_
_entity.id
_entity.type
_entity.pdbx_description
1 polymer ?
#
loop_
_entity_poly.entity_id
_entity_poly.type
_entity_poly.pdbx_seq_one_letter_code
_entity_poly.pdbx_strand_id
1 'polypeptide(L)'
;MTYEGVHMNPDYIKGVNLGNWLVLEKWMNPALFDGTTADDEYYLPTQLDPAVYEARIKTHRAEYINERDSATIKSWGLNSVRIPVPYFIFGDRAPFIGCIDELDKAFN
;
A
#
# COMPACT_ATOMS: atom_id res chain seq x y z
N MET A 1 17.53 -41.64 0.59
CA MET A 1 16.19 -41.11 0.90
C MET A 1 16.29 -39.60 0.74
N THR A 2 16.19 -39.12 -0.49
CA THR A 2 16.32 -37.70 -0.83
C THR A 2 14.95 -37.06 -0.66
N TYR A 3 14.87 -36.03 0.20
CA TYR A 3 13.69 -35.18 0.30
C TYR A 3 13.42 -34.58 -1.08
N GLU A 4 12.34 -35.02 -1.73
CA GLU A 4 11.86 -34.36 -2.94
C GLU A 4 11.41 -32.96 -2.53
N GLY A 5 12.22 -31.97 -2.94
CA GLY A 5 11.87 -30.57 -2.81
C GLY A 5 10.55 -30.35 -3.52
N VAL A 6 9.61 -29.73 -2.82
CA VAL A 6 8.32 -29.29 -3.38
C VAL A 6 8.62 -28.55 -4.68
N HIS A 7 8.37 -29.19 -5.82
CA HIS A 7 8.40 -28.52 -7.10
C HIS A 7 7.40 -27.37 -7.01
N MET A 8 7.90 -26.13 -7.02
CA MET A 8 7.08 -24.94 -7.16
C MET A 8 6.36 -25.06 -8.51
N ASN A 9 5.12 -25.54 -8.49
CA ASN A 9 4.29 -25.54 -9.68
C ASN A 9 3.93 -24.07 -9.99
N PRO A 10 4.42 -23.48 -11.10
CA PRO A 10 4.20 -22.08 -11.43
C PRO A 10 2.72 -21.74 -11.70
N ASP A 11 1.85 -22.76 -11.79
CA ASP A 11 0.43 -22.60 -12.10
C ASP A 11 -0.42 -22.06 -10.93
N TYR A 12 0.10 -22.02 -9.70
CA TYR A 12 -0.66 -21.54 -8.53
C TYR A 12 -0.21 -20.16 -8.05
N ILE A 13 -1.17 -19.25 -7.91
CA ILE A 13 -0.96 -17.94 -7.29
C ILE A 13 -0.71 -18.12 -5.80
N LYS A 14 0.44 -17.65 -5.33
CA LYS A 14 0.85 -17.53 -3.92
C LYS A 14 1.21 -16.08 -3.68
N GLY A 15 0.22 -15.30 -3.23
CA GLY A 15 0.37 -13.86 -3.13
C GLY A 15 -0.05 -13.27 -1.80
N VAL A 16 0.32 -12.01 -1.62
CA VAL A 16 -0.05 -11.15 -0.50
C VAL A 16 -0.74 -9.89 -1.00
N ASN A 17 -1.49 -9.23 -0.12
CA ASN A 17 -2.05 -7.91 -0.39
C ASN A 17 -1.13 -6.83 0.17
N LEU A 18 -0.93 -5.76 -0.58
CA LEU A 18 -0.27 -4.54 -0.08
C LEU A 18 -1.32 -3.57 0.49
N GLY A 19 -2.11 -4.09 1.44
CA GLY A 19 -3.19 -3.34 2.10
C GLY A 19 -2.65 -2.18 2.95
N ASN A 20 -3.47 -1.15 3.13
CA ASN A 20 -3.11 0.09 3.83
C ASN A 20 -1.98 0.91 3.17
N TRP A 21 -1.48 0.57 1.98
CA TRP A 21 -0.45 1.36 1.29
C TRP A 21 -1.04 2.55 0.53
N LEU A 22 -1.77 2.29 -0.57
CA LEU A 22 -2.39 3.33 -1.42
C LEU A 22 -3.84 3.63 -1.06
N VAL A 23 -4.51 2.69 -0.38
CA VAL A 23 -5.87 2.83 0.20
C VAL A 23 -5.73 2.65 1.70
N LEU A 24 -6.14 3.64 2.48
CA LEU A 24 -5.87 3.65 3.93
C LEU A 24 -6.91 2.87 4.72
N GLU A 25 -6.42 2.10 5.69
CA GLU A 25 -7.21 1.33 6.63
C GLU A 25 -6.76 1.66 8.05
N LYS A 26 -7.56 2.46 8.78
CA LYS A 26 -7.21 2.97 10.12
C LYS A 26 -6.77 1.89 11.10
N TRP A 27 -7.37 0.71 11.05
CA TRP A 27 -7.03 -0.38 11.97
C TRP A 27 -5.63 -0.97 11.72
N MET A 28 -5.09 -0.83 10.50
CA MET A 28 -3.74 -1.31 10.15
C MET A 28 -2.65 -0.30 10.55
N ASN A 29 -2.94 1.00 10.52
CA ASN A 29 -2.05 2.05 11.04
C ASN A 29 -2.85 3.20 11.71
N PRO A 30 -3.23 3.04 12.99
CA PRO A 30 -4.03 4.06 13.69
C PRO A 30 -3.34 5.42 13.77
N ALA A 31 -2.00 5.45 13.87
CA ALA A 31 -1.21 6.67 14.02
C ALA A 31 -1.36 7.62 12.80
N LEU A 32 -1.68 7.09 11.62
CA LEU A 32 -1.95 7.90 10.44
C LEU A 32 -3.19 8.81 10.60
N PHE A 33 -4.09 8.44 11.51
CA PHE A 33 -5.34 9.16 11.81
C PHE A 33 -5.24 10.02 13.07
N ASP A 34 -4.08 10.06 13.74
CA ASP A 34 -3.89 10.83 14.98
C ASP A 34 -4.18 12.32 14.79
N GLY A 35 -4.80 12.91 15.81
CA GLY A 35 -5.28 14.30 15.78
C GLY A 35 -6.60 14.50 15.03
N THR A 36 -7.25 13.41 14.58
CA THR A 36 -8.55 13.45 13.91
C THR A 36 -9.51 12.45 14.56
N THR A 37 -10.81 12.64 14.32
CA THR A 37 -11.86 11.64 14.59
C THR A 37 -12.25 10.86 13.35
N ALA A 38 -11.53 11.02 12.23
CA ALA A 38 -11.85 10.32 10.99
C ALA A 38 -11.65 8.80 11.17
N ASP A 39 -12.62 8.03 10.70
CA ASP A 39 -12.57 6.56 10.70
C ASP A 39 -12.23 5.97 9.33
N ASP A 40 -12.15 6.82 8.30
CA ASP A 40 -11.86 6.44 6.92
C ASP A 40 -11.04 7.51 6.18
N GLU A 41 -10.51 7.13 5.03
CA GLU A 41 -9.71 8.00 4.17
C GLU A 41 -10.49 9.18 3.60
N TYR A 42 -11.82 9.07 3.51
CA TYR A 42 -12.67 10.12 2.95
C TYR A 42 -12.72 11.34 3.87
N TYR A 43 -12.91 11.12 5.18
CA TYR A 43 -12.98 12.21 6.17
C TYR A 43 -11.62 12.67 6.69
N LEU A 44 -10.54 11.89 6.51
CA LEU A 44 -9.20 12.27 6.95
C LEU A 44 -8.76 13.66 6.47
N PRO A 45 -8.83 14.00 5.16
CA PRO A 45 -8.43 15.33 4.69
C PRO A 45 -9.37 16.45 5.11
N THR A 46 -10.61 16.16 5.56
CA THR A 46 -11.56 17.19 5.99
C THR A 46 -11.28 17.71 7.40
N GLN A 47 -10.39 17.04 8.14
CA GLN A 47 -10.07 17.34 9.54
C GLN A 47 -8.63 17.78 9.77
N LEU A 48 -7.82 17.85 8.72
CA LEU A 48 -6.42 18.26 8.78
C LEU A 48 -6.20 19.52 7.97
N ASP A 49 -5.18 20.28 8.36
CA ASP A 49 -4.62 21.30 7.47
C ASP A 49 -4.13 20.63 6.17
N PRO A 50 -4.41 21.19 4.97
CA PRO A 50 -4.04 20.56 3.71
C PRO A 50 -2.55 20.21 3.58
N ALA A 51 -1.65 21.05 4.09
CA ALA A 51 -0.21 20.78 4.04
C ALA A 51 0.19 19.65 5.00
N VAL A 52 -0.49 19.55 6.15
CA VAL A 52 -0.30 18.44 7.10
C VAL A 52 -0.79 17.12 6.51
N TYR A 53 -1.97 17.12 5.87
CA TYR A 53 -2.50 15.94 5.18
C TYR A 53 -1.54 15.49 4.07
N GLU A 54 -1.09 16.42 3.23
CA GLU A 54 -0.17 16.10 2.14
C GLU A 54 1.15 15.51 2.62
N ALA A 55 1.80 16.15 3.59
CA ALA A 55 3.05 15.64 4.17
C ALA A 55 2.87 14.24 4.77
N ARG A 56 1.74 14.02 5.46
CA ARG A 56 1.43 12.73 6.10
C ARG A 56 1.23 11.62 5.07
N ILE A 57 0.44 11.86 4.01
CA ILE A 57 0.18 10.87 2.95
C ILE A 57 1.45 10.55 2.17
N LYS A 58 2.24 11.55 1.79
CA LYS A 58 3.51 11.35 1.08
C LYS A 58 4.50 10.53 1.89
N THR A 59 4.65 10.84 3.18
CA THR A 59 5.54 10.10 4.09
C THR A 59 5.09 8.64 4.20
N HIS A 60 3.80 8.41 4.47
CA HIS A 60 3.25 7.06 4.56
C HIS A 60 3.49 6.24 3.28
N ARG A 61 3.17 6.78 2.11
CA ARG A 61 3.35 6.07 0.84
C ARG A 61 4.80 5.76 0.51
N ALA A 62 5.74 6.62 0.91
CA ALA A 62 7.18 6.43 0.68
C ALA A 62 7.81 5.38 1.63
N GLU A 63 7.29 5.25 2.86
CA GLU A 63 7.89 4.40 3.89
C GLU A 63 7.18 3.05 4.05
N TYR A 64 5.87 2.99 3.82
CA TYR A 64 5.05 1.84 4.16
C TYR A 64 5.30 0.61 3.26
N ILE A 65 5.50 0.83 1.96
CA ILE A 65 5.99 -0.19 1.00
C ILE A 65 7.11 0.43 0.18
N ASN A 66 8.23 -0.27 0.09
CA ASN A 66 9.39 0.07 -0.74
C ASN A 66 10.01 -1.20 -1.35
N GLU A 67 11.09 -1.03 -2.13
CA GLU A 67 11.74 -2.14 -2.86
C GLU A 67 12.17 -3.31 -1.97
N ARG A 68 12.52 -3.05 -0.70
CA ARG A 68 12.90 -4.11 0.25
C ARG A 68 11.75 -5.07 0.54
N ASP A 69 10.51 -4.59 0.48
CA ASP A 69 9.32 -5.41 0.71
C ASP A 69 9.13 -6.39 -0.46
N SER A 70 9.36 -5.96 -1.70
CA SER A 70 9.34 -6.85 -2.87
C SER A 70 10.40 -7.96 -2.77
N ALA A 71 11.63 -7.61 -2.37
CA ALA A 71 12.68 -8.59 -2.13
C ALA A 71 12.30 -9.59 -1.02
N THR A 72 11.67 -9.10 0.06
CA THR A 72 11.20 -9.91 1.17
C THR A 72 10.08 -10.87 0.74
N ILE A 73 9.06 -10.39 0.04
CA ILE A 73 7.96 -11.18 -0.51
C ILE A 73 8.51 -12.30 -1.39
N LYS A 74 9.47 -11.99 -2.26
CA LYS A 74 10.11 -12.99 -3.11
C LYS A 74 10.89 -14.02 -2.29
N SER A 75 11.60 -13.59 -1.25
CA SER A 75 12.37 -14.49 -0.36
C SER A 75 11.48 -15.50 0.36
N TRP A 76 10.21 -15.18 0.61
CA TRP A 76 9.21 -16.09 1.18
C TRP A 76 8.63 -17.08 0.16
N GLY A 77 9.08 -17.04 -1.10
CA GLY A 77 8.60 -17.91 -2.17
C GLY A 77 7.24 -17.51 -2.74
N LEU A 78 6.78 -16.28 -2.46
CA LEU A 78 5.57 -15.72 -3.06
C LEU A 78 5.84 -15.29 -4.50
N ASN A 79 4.81 -15.33 -5.34
CA ASN A 79 4.92 -15.10 -6.79
C ASN A 79 3.93 -14.05 -7.32
N SER A 80 3.13 -13.42 -6.45
CA SER A 80 2.18 -12.39 -6.85
C SER A 80 1.92 -11.41 -5.71
N VAL A 81 1.53 -10.19 -6.07
CA VAL A 81 1.00 -9.19 -5.14
C VAL A 81 -0.33 -8.68 -5.66
N ARG A 82 -1.26 -8.39 -4.75
CA ARG A 82 -2.50 -7.65 -5.04
C ARG A 82 -2.39 -6.27 -4.42
N ILE A 83 -2.52 -5.23 -5.23
CA ILE A 83 -2.41 -3.83 -4.82
C ILE A 83 -3.80 -3.21 -4.85
N PRO A 84 -4.41 -2.88 -3.70
CA PRO A 84 -5.59 -2.02 -3.65
C PRO A 84 -5.23 -0.62 -4.14
N VAL A 85 -6.01 -0.09 -5.08
CA VAL A 85 -5.78 1.22 -5.70
C VAL A 85 -7.02 2.10 -5.47
N PRO A 86 -6.86 3.36 -5.01
CA PRO A 86 -8.00 4.25 -4.85
C PRO A 86 -8.50 4.79 -6.19
N TYR A 87 -9.79 5.14 -6.26
CA TYR A 87 -10.39 5.72 -7.48
C TYR A 87 -9.76 7.06 -7.90
N PHE A 88 -9.07 7.75 -6.99
CA PHE A 88 -8.42 9.04 -7.19
C PHE A 88 -6.93 8.92 -7.56
N ILE A 89 -6.45 7.73 -7.94
CA ILE A 89 -5.02 7.47 -8.24
C ILE A 89 -4.42 8.48 -9.23
N PHE A 90 -5.20 8.98 -10.19
CA PHE A 90 -4.75 9.93 -11.20
C PHE A 90 -4.67 11.39 -10.72
N GLY A 91 -5.04 11.68 -9.46
CA GLY A 91 -4.93 13.02 -8.87
C GLY A 91 -5.98 14.03 -9.36
N ASP A 92 -7.08 13.55 -9.95
CA ASP A 92 -8.16 14.35 -10.54
C ASP A 92 -9.36 14.56 -9.58
N ARG A 93 -9.23 14.16 -8.31
CA ARG A 93 -10.30 14.17 -7.31
C ARG A 93 -9.84 14.82 -6.01
N ALA A 94 -9.84 16.15 -5.96
CA ALA A 94 -9.54 16.89 -4.73
C ALA A 94 -10.53 16.53 -3.59
N PRO A 95 -10.10 16.52 -2.32
CA PRO A 95 -8.76 16.85 -1.83
C PRO A 95 -7.77 15.66 -1.83
N PHE A 96 -8.13 14.52 -2.41
CA PHE A 96 -7.30 13.32 -2.38
C PHE A 96 -6.05 13.45 -3.26
N ILE A 97 -4.96 12.82 -2.80
CA ILE A 97 -3.66 12.89 -3.46
C ILE A 97 -3.49 11.66 -4.34
N GLY A 98 -3.26 11.88 -5.64
CA GLY A 98 -2.94 10.81 -6.61
C GLY A 98 -1.67 10.04 -6.22
N CYS A 99 -1.53 8.83 -6.75
CA CYS A 99 -0.40 7.92 -6.44
C CYS A 99 -0.02 7.02 -7.62
N ILE A 100 -0.13 7.54 -8.84
CA ILE A 100 0.26 6.78 -10.03
C ILE A 100 1.76 6.46 -10.03
N ASP A 101 2.60 7.39 -9.55
CA ASP A 101 4.05 7.20 -9.47
C ASP A 101 4.45 6.06 -8.53
N GLU A 102 3.74 5.88 -7.41
CA GLU A 102 3.94 4.76 -6.50
C GLU A 102 3.54 3.43 -7.13
N LEU A 103 2.43 3.40 -7.86
CA LEU A 103 2.01 2.20 -8.59
C LEU A 103 3.03 1.84 -9.67
N ASP A 104 3.48 2.81 -10.47
CA ASP A 104 4.49 2.60 -11.51
C ASP A 104 5.80 2.05 -10.92
N LYS A 105 6.23 2.57 -9.76
CA LYS A 105 7.39 2.02 -9.04
C LYS A 105 7.20 0.58 -8.58
N ALA A 106 5.97 0.15 -8.27
CA ALA A 106 5.68 -1.23 -7.88
C ALA A 106 5.82 -2.23 -9.04
N PHE A 107 5.77 -1.76 -10.28
CA PHE A 107 5.93 -2.57 -11.49
C PHE A 107 7.37 -2.66 -12.01
N ASN A 108 8.27 -1.83 -11.49
CA ASN A 108 9.70 -1.83 -11.85
C ASN A 108 10.48 -2.86 -11.01
#